data_AF-A0A6M5YNS9-F1
#
_entry.id   AF-A0A6M5YNS9-F1
#
_cell.length_a   1.000
_cell.length_b   1.000
_cell.length_c   1.000
_cell.angle_alpha   90.00
_cell.angle_beta   90.00
_cell.angle_gamma   90.00
#
_symmetry.space_group_name_H-M   'P 1'
#
loop_
_entity.id
_entity.type
_entity.pdbx_description
1 polymer ?
#
loop_
_entity_poly.entity_id
_entity_poly.type
_entity_poly.pdbx_seq_one_letter_code
_entity_poly.pdbx_strand_id
1 'polypeptide(L)'
;MQLRNSAEAAASLKALQACGLLTGHEMEVVNRLGAPDTPLDRAVALAETVHLHIKVDDTHQLPINQFFEAGARLDHQKEGFVKYRFPGAVNAIFSHIKVSQDELIEKPDSRRPRPFLDHIGVDLRDETAPVRQTFDALPGVAAALNWAHASQGGADRPVYCCHVEVAEKHWLYPPDEGGRPGIPLEFAYGPLKVNPDKMGCDLRPANPDKIDPASISCCGTKPVGESTVHALGRPVAAGAGAGYYQPQDLGRFGEIRRANPELAEGFFAYYGQVMGEGKLTRREKALIALAVSHALKCPYCIDSYTTSLHKMKVSEAEMSEAVHVASAMAAGISLVHSVQMMNKIDQLDASHETGATLHVGAGS
;
A
#
# COMPACT_ATOMS: atom_id res chain seq x y z
N MET A 1 14.59 -23.79 22.06
CA MET A 1 14.24 -23.44 20.67
C MET A 1 13.89 -21.96 20.73
N GLN A 2 14.38 -21.06 19.87
CA GLN A 2 13.58 -20.86 18.66
C GLN A 2 14.23 -20.19 17.44
N LEU A 3 15.46 -19.62 17.49
CA LEU A 3 16.05 -18.99 16.29
C LEU A 3 17.46 -19.45 15.91
N ARG A 4 18.17 -20.13 16.81
CA ARG A 4 19.52 -20.64 16.55
C ARG A 4 19.49 -21.72 15.48
N ASN A 5 19.97 -21.40 14.28
CA ASN A 5 20.46 -22.36 13.27
C ASN A 5 19.67 -23.67 13.24
N SER A 6 18.34 -23.58 13.29
CA SER A 6 17.52 -24.77 13.17
C SER A 6 17.62 -25.21 11.72
N ALA A 7 17.66 -26.52 11.48
CA ALA A 7 17.67 -27.05 10.12
C ALA A 7 16.49 -26.49 9.30
N GLU A 8 15.37 -26.23 9.97
CA GLU A 8 14.19 -25.57 9.41
C GLU A 8 14.46 -24.11 9.03
N ALA A 9 15.02 -23.28 9.91
CA ALA A 9 15.34 -21.88 9.58
C ALA A 9 16.33 -21.80 8.41
N ALA A 10 17.37 -22.64 8.42
CA ALA A 10 18.33 -22.72 7.33
C ALA A 10 17.68 -23.17 6.01
N ALA A 11 16.72 -24.10 6.06
CA ALA A 11 15.96 -24.52 4.89
C ALA A 11 15.05 -23.39 4.36
N SER A 12 14.35 -22.68 5.24
CA SER A 12 13.52 -21.51 4.90
C SER A 12 14.32 -20.42 4.21
N LEU A 13 15.50 -20.07 4.74
CA LEU A 13 16.39 -19.08 4.13
C LEU A 13 16.92 -19.54 2.78
N LYS A 14 17.31 -20.81 2.64
CA LYS A 14 17.72 -21.39 1.35
C LYS A 14 16.60 -21.38 0.32
N ALA A 15 15.35 -21.62 0.73
CA ALA A 15 14.20 -21.54 -0.17
C ALA A 15 14.00 -20.12 -0.73
N LEU A 16 14.11 -19.10 0.14
CA LEU A 16 14.06 -17.69 -0.28
C LEU A 16 15.21 -17.34 -1.24
N GLN A 17 16.42 -17.80 -0.95
CA GLN A 17 17.58 -17.61 -1.83
C GLN A 17 17.41 -18.31 -3.18
N ALA A 18 16.92 -19.56 -3.20
CA ALA A 18 16.67 -20.32 -4.43
C ALA A 18 15.60 -19.67 -5.33
N CYS A 19 14.67 -18.92 -4.73
CA CYS A 19 13.69 -18.10 -5.43
C CYS A 19 14.25 -16.77 -5.95
N GLY A 20 15.54 -16.49 -5.74
CA GLY A 20 16.17 -15.22 -6.13
C GLY A 20 15.76 -14.03 -5.28
N LEU A 21 15.17 -14.24 -4.10
CA LEU A 21 14.65 -13.17 -3.23
C LEU A 21 15.70 -12.67 -2.22
N LEU A 22 16.79 -13.41 -2.05
CA LEU A 22 17.94 -13.05 -1.23
C LEU A 22 19.23 -13.31 -2.02
N THR A 23 20.15 -12.37 -1.96
CA THR A 23 21.52 -12.53 -2.47
C THR A 23 22.38 -13.34 -1.50
N GLY A 24 23.52 -13.86 -1.97
CA GLY A 24 24.49 -14.54 -1.10
C GLY A 24 25.01 -13.65 0.03
N HIS A 25 25.15 -12.35 -0.22
CA HIS A 25 25.57 -11.39 0.80
C HIS A 25 24.51 -11.17 1.89
N GLU A 26 23.24 -11.00 1.49
CA GLU A 26 22.14 -10.84 2.44
C GLU A 26 22.01 -12.09 3.32
N MET A 27 22.21 -13.27 2.73
CA MET A 27 22.28 -14.54 3.47
C MET A 27 23.42 -14.57 4.48
N GLU A 28 24.62 -14.09 4.12
CA GLU A 28 25.74 -13.96 5.06
C GLU A 28 25.40 -13.03 6.24
N VAL A 29 24.75 -11.89 5.98
CA VAL A 29 24.32 -10.95 7.03
C VAL A 29 23.31 -11.61 7.97
N VAL A 30 22.28 -12.28 7.44
CA VAL A 30 21.27 -12.99 8.24
C VAL A 30 21.93 -14.09 9.10
N ASN A 31 22.85 -14.86 8.52
CA ASN A 31 23.58 -15.90 9.25
C ASN A 31 24.49 -15.33 10.35
N ARG A 32 25.15 -14.18 10.10
CA ARG A 32 25.99 -13.50 11.12
C ARG A 32 25.15 -13.00 12.29
N LEU A 33 23.93 -12.55 12.06
CA LEU A 33 23.01 -12.14 13.14
C LEU A 33 22.72 -13.31 14.11
N GLY A 34 22.61 -14.53 13.58
CA GLY A 34 22.40 -15.75 14.38
C GLY A 34 23.66 -16.36 15.00
N ALA A 35 24.84 -15.73 14.85
CA ALA A 35 26.08 -16.27 15.37
C ALA A 35 26.16 -16.12 16.91
N PRO A 36 26.62 -17.16 17.62
CA PRO A 36 26.78 -17.11 19.08
C PRO A 36 27.88 -16.12 19.49
N ASP A 37 27.84 -15.68 20.74
CA ASP A 37 28.87 -14.84 21.37
C ASP A 37 29.09 -13.48 20.68
N THR A 38 28.09 -13.02 19.92
CA THR A 38 28.04 -11.67 19.37
C THR A 38 27.32 -10.71 20.32
N PRO A 39 27.55 -9.39 20.24
CA PRO A 39 26.83 -8.42 21.05
C PRO A 39 25.29 -8.45 20.90
N LEU A 40 24.78 -9.09 19.84
CA LEU A 40 23.35 -9.25 19.56
C LEU A 40 22.81 -10.67 19.85
N ASP A 41 23.68 -11.65 20.15
CA ASP A 41 23.30 -13.06 20.38
C ASP A 41 22.18 -13.18 21.41
N ARG A 42 22.29 -12.43 22.52
CA ARG A 42 21.27 -12.46 23.57
C ARG A 42 19.89 -12.00 23.07
N ALA A 43 19.83 -10.97 22.23
CA ALA A 43 18.56 -10.49 21.67
C ALA A 43 17.97 -11.51 20.71
N VAL A 44 18.79 -12.10 19.84
CA VAL A 44 18.35 -13.12 18.88
C VAL A 44 17.94 -14.41 19.57
N ALA A 45 18.62 -14.80 20.65
CA ALA A 45 18.29 -16.00 21.44
C ALA A 45 16.94 -15.87 22.17
N LEU A 46 16.54 -14.65 22.52
CA LEU A 46 15.29 -14.33 23.21
C LEU A 46 14.12 -14.00 22.26
N ALA A 47 14.37 -13.88 20.97
CA ALA A 47 13.34 -13.53 20.02
C ALA A 47 12.40 -14.72 19.71
N GLU A 48 11.12 -14.40 19.54
CA GLU A 48 10.10 -15.37 19.16
C GLU A 48 10.25 -15.72 17.67
N THR A 49 10.45 -14.71 16.84
CA THR A 49 10.68 -14.87 15.39
C THR A 49 11.70 -13.86 14.88
N VAL A 50 12.30 -14.18 13.73
CA VAL A 50 13.01 -13.20 12.89
C VAL A 50 12.20 -12.99 11.64
N HIS A 51 12.01 -11.74 11.24
CA HIS A 51 11.36 -11.40 9.99
C HIS A 51 12.34 -10.76 8.99
N LEU A 52 12.25 -11.15 7.73
CA LEU A 52 13.00 -10.56 6.63
C LEU A 52 12.03 -9.71 5.81
N HIS A 53 12.27 -8.40 5.74
CA HIS A 53 11.47 -7.53 4.87
C HIS A 53 12.19 -7.33 3.54
N ILE A 54 11.67 -7.98 2.51
CA ILE A 54 12.24 -8.00 1.16
C ILE A 54 11.41 -7.09 0.25
N LYS A 55 12.07 -6.12 -0.39
CA LYS A 55 11.46 -5.30 -1.42
C LYS A 55 11.39 -6.07 -2.71
N VAL A 56 10.24 -6.05 -3.35
CA VAL A 56 10.01 -6.66 -4.68
C VAL A 56 9.39 -5.63 -5.62
N ASP A 57 9.44 -5.88 -6.92
CA ASP A 57 8.78 -5.01 -7.90
C ASP A 57 7.27 -5.16 -7.84
N ASP A 58 6.79 -6.39 -7.69
CA ASP A 58 5.37 -6.72 -7.61
C ASP A 58 5.16 -7.90 -6.66
N THR A 59 4.23 -7.76 -5.72
CA THR A 59 3.90 -8.82 -4.75
C THR A 59 3.00 -9.90 -5.36
N HIS A 60 2.35 -9.61 -6.49
CA HIS A 60 1.50 -10.57 -7.20
C HIS A 60 2.32 -11.56 -8.05
N GLN A 61 3.60 -11.28 -8.27
CA GLN A 61 4.53 -12.12 -9.06
C GLN A 61 5.44 -13.00 -8.19
N LEU A 62 5.11 -13.16 -6.91
CA LEU A 62 5.91 -13.98 -6.01
C LEU A 62 5.82 -15.48 -6.38
N PRO A 63 6.89 -16.26 -6.16
CA PRO A 63 6.90 -17.70 -6.35
C PRO A 63 6.16 -18.44 -5.23
N ILE A 64 4.84 -18.22 -5.15
CA ILE A 64 3.98 -18.65 -4.02
C ILE A 64 3.96 -20.18 -3.88
N ASN A 65 3.99 -20.93 -4.98
CA ASN A 65 4.01 -22.39 -4.94
C ASN A 65 5.28 -22.91 -4.24
N GLN A 66 6.44 -22.32 -4.55
CA GLN A 66 7.71 -22.66 -3.91
C GLN A 66 7.70 -22.33 -2.41
N PHE A 67 6.99 -21.28 -1.99
CA PHE A 67 6.85 -20.96 -0.58
C PHE A 67 6.05 -22.04 0.15
N PHE A 68 4.93 -22.48 -0.42
CA PHE A 68 4.12 -23.55 0.17
C PHE A 68 4.84 -24.90 0.18
N GLU A 69 5.60 -25.22 -0.87
CA GLU A 69 6.48 -26.41 -0.91
C GLU A 69 7.56 -26.36 0.18
N ALA A 70 8.08 -25.17 0.49
CA ALA A 70 9.00 -24.94 1.60
C ALA A 70 8.31 -24.90 2.98
N GLY A 71 7.01 -25.18 3.06
CA GLY A 71 6.23 -25.24 4.31
C GLY A 71 5.76 -23.88 4.82
N ALA A 72 5.87 -22.82 4.03
CA ALA A 72 5.39 -21.50 4.41
C ALA A 72 3.86 -21.47 4.51
N ARG A 73 3.33 -20.52 5.29
CA ARG A 73 1.89 -20.25 5.41
C ARG A 73 1.65 -18.75 5.23
N LEU A 74 0.60 -18.41 4.50
CA LEU A 74 0.16 -17.02 4.40
C LEU A 74 -0.27 -16.52 5.78
N ASP A 75 0.27 -15.38 6.19
CA ASP A 75 -0.02 -14.74 7.47
C ASP A 75 -0.93 -13.51 7.29
N HIS A 76 -0.56 -12.65 6.36
CA HIS A 76 -1.30 -11.43 6.06
C HIS A 76 -1.07 -10.97 4.62
N GLN A 77 -2.10 -10.42 3.97
CA GLN A 77 -2.00 -9.86 2.63
C GLN A 77 -2.85 -8.60 2.50
N LYS A 78 -2.27 -7.57 1.89
CA LYS A 78 -2.93 -6.36 1.41
C LYS A 78 -2.27 -5.95 0.08
N GLU A 79 -2.85 -4.98 -0.61
CA GLU A 79 -2.27 -4.52 -1.87
C GLU A 79 -0.83 -4.02 -1.65
N GLY A 80 0.09 -4.62 -2.39
CA GLY A 80 1.52 -4.35 -2.33
C GLY A 80 2.27 -4.68 -1.04
N PHE A 81 1.65 -5.49 -0.17
CA PHE A 81 2.27 -6.04 1.04
C PHE A 81 1.76 -7.46 1.31
N VAL A 82 2.67 -8.41 1.50
CA VAL A 82 2.31 -9.78 1.91
C VAL A 82 3.32 -10.35 2.88
N LYS A 83 2.84 -11.07 3.89
CA LYS A 83 3.64 -11.72 4.92
C LYS A 83 3.36 -13.22 4.92
N TYR A 84 4.43 -14.00 4.92
CA TYR A 84 4.42 -15.45 5.06
C TYR A 84 5.19 -15.86 6.31
N ARG A 85 4.65 -16.85 7.05
CA ARG A 85 5.36 -17.54 8.13
C ARG A 85 6.03 -18.79 7.56
N PHE A 86 7.35 -18.87 7.63
CA PHE A 86 8.13 -20.04 7.25
C PHE A 86 8.49 -20.89 8.49
N PRO A 87 8.81 -22.17 8.32
CA PRO A 87 9.35 -23.01 9.39
C PRO A 87 10.62 -22.44 10.03
N GLY A 88 10.91 -22.86 11.27
CA GLY A 88 12.08 -22.39 12.01
C GLY A 88 11.99 -20.96 12.55
N ALA A 89 10.77 -20.46 12.80
CA ALA A 89 10.52 -19.10 13.31
C ALA A 89 11.05 -17.97 12.40
N VAL A 90 11.10 -18.23 11.10
CA VAL A 90 11.45 -17.24 10.07
C VAL A 90 10.17 -16.71 9.44
N ASN A 91 10.01 -15.40 9.39
CA ASN A 91 8.94 -14.74 8.66
C ASN A 91 9.52 -14.01 7.45
N ALA A 92 8.83 -14.02 6.32
CA ALA A 92 9.20 -13.22 5.16
C ALA A 92 8.07 -12.24 4.83
N ILE A 93 8.42 -10.96 4.79
CA ILE A 93 7.54 -9.87 4.41
C ILE A 93 8.00 -9.38 3.05
N PHE A 94 7.08 -9.31 2.09
CA PHE A 94 7.34 -8.78 0.76
C PHE A 94 6.52 -7.52 0.57
N SER A 95 7.14 -6.45 0.09
CA SER A 95 6.40 -5.26 -0.29
C SER A 95 6.93 -4.56 -1.52
N HIS A 96 6.02 -3.95 -2.27
CA HIS A 96 6.36 -2.98 -3.31
C HIS A 96 5.92 -1.55 -2.97
N ILE A 97 5.05 -1.37 -1.95
CA ILE A 97 4.71 -0.08 -1.32
C ILE A 97 5.87 0.49 -0.50
N LYS A 98 5.89 1.80 -0.23
CA LYS A 98 6.92 2.44 0.62
C LYS A 98 6.79 1.97 2.07
N VAL A 99 7.89 1.51 2.66
CA VAL A 99 7.95 1.00 4.04
C VAL A 99 9.06 1.65 4.87
N SER A 100 9.93 2.44 4.24
CA SER A 100 10.97 3.20 4.92
C SER A 100 11.00 4.67 4.51
N GLN A 101 11.56 5.50 5.39
CA GLN A 101 11.83 6.90 5.13
C GLN A 101 12.84 7.10 3.98
N ASP A 102 13.78 6.16 3.81
CA ASP A 102 14.74 6.18 2.69
C ASP A 102 14.00 6.19 1.33
N GLU A 103 12.90 5.44 1.21
CA GLU A 103 12.06 5.39 0.00
C GLU A 103 11.26 6.68 -0.26
N LEU A 104 11.17 7.59 0.71
CA LEU A 104 10.54 8.90 0.51
C LEU A 104 11.44 9.85 -0.29
N ILE A 105 12.75 9.70 -0.19
CA ILE A 105 13.73 10.55 -0.87
C ILE A 105 14.41 9.86 -2.06
N GLU A 106 14.17 8.55 -2.24
CA GLU A 106 14.65 7.77 -3.37
C GLU A 106 14.10 8.32 -4.70
N LYS A 107 15.00 8.58 -5.67
CA LYS A 107 14.64 9.02 -7.03
C LYS A 107 14.49 7.81 -7.95
N PRO A 108 13.66 7.89 -9.01
CA PRO A 108 13.48 6.78 -9.95
C PRO A 108 14.79 6.22 -10.52
N ASP A 109 15.72 7.10 -10.88
CA ASP A 109 17.01 6.72 -11.49
C ASP A 109 18.04 6.19 -10.48
N SER A 110 17.79 6.40 -9.19
CA SER A 110 18.66 5.96 -8.09
C SER A 110 18.00 4.87 -7.25
N ARG A 111 16.89 4.29 -7.73
CA ARG A 111 16.16 3.27 -6.99
C ARG A 111 16.98 2.01 -6.89
N ARG A 112 17.10 1.45 -5.69
CA ARG A 112 17.79 0.17 -5.47
C ARG A 112 17.12 -0.92 -6.35
N PRO A 113 17.91 -1.69 -7.13
CA PRO A 113 17.38 -2.81 -7.89
C PRO A 113 16.70 -3.81 -6.96
N ARG A 114 15.51 -4.28 -7.37
CA ARG A 114 14.72 -5.25 -6.61
C ARG A 114 14.87 -6.64 -7.26
N PRO A 115 14.78 -7.75 -6.48
CA PRO A 115 14.55 -7.76 -5.05
C PRO A 115 15.78 -7.41 -4.20
N PHE A 116 15.54 -6.88 -2.99
CA PHE A 116 16.59 -6.68 -1.98
C PHE A 116 16.02 -6.78 -0.56
N LEU A 117 16.85 -7.16 0.41
CA LEU A 117 16.53 -7.16 1.83
C LEU A 117 16.60 -5.73 2.38
N ASP A 118 15.46 -5.16 2.73
CA ASP A 118 15.36 -3.81 3.29
C ASP A 118 15.82 -3.76 4.75
N HIS A 119 15.37 -4.72 5.56
CA HIS A 119 15.79 -4.87 6.95
C HIS A 119 15.54 -6.28 7.47
N ILE A 120 16.19 -6.59 8.59
CA ILE A 120 15.97 -7.82 9.37
C ILE A 120 15.35 -7.41 10.70
N GLY A 121 14.20 -7.98 11.03
CA GLY A 121 13.55 -7.74 12.31
C GLY A 121 13.67 -8.88 13.29
N VAL A 122 13.88 -8.53 14.56
CA VAL A 122 14.03 -9.42 15.70
C VAL A 122 12.85 -9.14 16.64
N ASP A 123 11.94 -10.11 16.72
CA ASP A 123 10.65 -9.95 17.39
C ASP A 123 10.73 -10.41 18.85
N LEU A 124 10.88 -9.46 19.77
CA LEU A 124 10.96 -9.67 21.23
C LEU A 124 9.57 -9.54 21.87
N ARG A 125 8.75 -10.58 21.71
CA ARG A 125 7.32 -10.54 22.06
C ARG A 125 7.02 -10.73 23.55
N ASP A 126 7.85 -11.52 24.23
CA ASP A 126 7.66 -11.86 25.65
C ASP A 126 8.01 -10.69 26.57
N GLU A 127 7.04 -10.22 27.36
CA GLU A 127 7.24 -9.12 28.32
C GLU A 127 7.88 -9.59 29.63
N THR A 128 8.95 -10.37 29.54
CA THR A 128 9.72 -10.84 30.69
C THR A 128 10.87 -9.89 31.01
N ALA A 129 11.32 -9.87 32.28
CA ALA A 129 12.43 -9.01 32.70
C ALA A 129 13.73 -9.24 31.87
N PRO A 130 14.15 -10.48 31.53
CA PRO A 130 15.31 -10.69 30.68
C PRO A 130 15.16 -10.11 29.27
N VAL A 131 13.97 -10.17 28.67
CA VAL A 131 13.69 -9.62 27.34
C VAL A 131 13.72 -8.10 27.39
N ARG A 132 13.02 -7.48 28.36
CA ARG A 132 13.04 -6.03 28.57
C ARG A 132 14.46 -5.49 28.78
N GLN A 133 15.23 -6.12 29.69
CA GLN A 133 16.62 -5.73 29.94
C GLN A 133 17.48 -5.81 28.67
N THR A 134 17.26 -6.84 27.85
CA THR A 134 17.99 -7.01 26.60
C THR A 134 17.62 -5.93 25.58
N PHE A 135 16.32 -5.61 25.47
CA PHE A 135 15.82 -4.55 24.61
C PHE A 135 16.36 -3.17 25.00
N ASP A 136 16.28 -2.81 26.29
CA ASP A 136 16.77 -1.53 26.82
C ASP A 136 18.29 -1.34 26.65
N ALA A 137 19.05 -2.42 26.52
CA ALA A 137 20.49 -2.38 26.32
C ALA A 137 20.91 -2.11 24.86
N LEU A 138 20.00 -2.26 23.89
CA LEU A 138 20.30 -2.16 22.45
C LEU A 138 20.94 -0.82 22.03
N PRO A 139 20.53 0.36 22.54
CA PRO A 139 21.22 1.61 22.23
C PRO A 139 22.69 1.59 22.67
N GLY A 140 23.00 0.98 23.81
CA GLY A 140 24.36 0.80 24.31
C GLY A 140 25.17 -0.18 23.46
N VAL A 141 24.54 -1.25 22.97
CA VAL A 141 25.16 -2.19 22.01
C VAL A 141 25.50 -1.48 20.70
N ALA A 142 24.57 -0.67 20.17
CA ALA A 142 24.80 0.12 18.97
C ALA A 142 26.00 1.08 19.14
N ALA A 143 26.05 1.80 20.26
CA ALA A 143 27.16 2.68 20.58
C ALA A 143 28.50 1.93 20.69
N ALA A 144 28.53 0.76 21.35
CA ALA A 144 29.74 -0.06 21.48
C ALA A 144 30.24 -0.60 20.13
N LEU A 145 29.33 -0.84 19.19
CA LEU A 145 29.63 -1.26 17.81
C LEU A 145 29.92 -0.09 16.86
N ASN A 146 29.78 1.16 17.33
CA ASN A 146 29.83 2.36 16.51
C ASN A 146 28.82 2.33 15.35
N TRP A 147 27.59 1.93 15.65
CA TRP A 147 26.46 1.86 14.72
C TRP A 147 25.48 2.98 15.00
N ALA A 148 24.87 3.52 13.94
CA ALA A 148 23.80 4.50 14.10
C ALA A 148 22.57 3.86 14.76
N HIS A 149 21.80 4.65 15.49
CA HIS A 149 20.64 4.18 16.24
C HIS A 149 19.45 5.12 16.10
N ALA A 150 18.25 4.56 15.97
CA ALA A 150 17.00 5.30 16.07
C ALA A 150 15.98 4.54 16.92
N SER A 151 15.14 5.28 17.64
CA SER A 151 14.02 4.72 18.42
C SER A 151 12.69 5.13 17.81
N GLN A 152 11.72 4.22 17.87
CA GLN A 152 10.31 4.52 17.62
C GLN A 152 9.47 3.93 18.74
N GLY A 153 8.42 4.61 19.14
CA GLY A 153 7.52 4.11 20.18
C GLY A 153 7.77 4.70 21.56
N GLY A 154 7.09 4.16 22.58
CA GLY A 154 7.23 4.54 23.99
C GLY A 154 5.92 4.45 24.76
N ALA A 155 5.98 4.70 26.08
CA ALA A 155 4.85 4.54 27.02
C ALA A 155 3.53 5.20 26.56
N ASP A 156 3.61 6.34 25.87
CA ASP A 156 2.44 7.11 25.42
C ASP A 156 2.29 7.17 23.88
N ARG A 157 3.12 6.44 23.14
CA ARG A 157 3.11 6.46 21.67
C ARG A 157 3.51 5.08 21.13
N PRO A 158 2.58 4.14 20.91
CA PRO A 158 2.91 2.88 20.29
C PRO A 158 3.32 3.07 18.81
N VAL A 159 4.05 2.09 18.27
CA VAL A 159 4.45 2.08 16.86
C VAL A 159 3.41 1.32 16.05
N TYR A 160 2.87 1.98 15.03
CA TYR A 160 1.95 1.40 14.07
C TYR A 160 2.68 1.08 12.77
N CYS A 161 2.91 -0.21 12.52
CA CYS A 161 3.55 -0.69 11.30
C CYS A 161 2.57 -1.57 10.51
N CYS A 162 2.12 -1.11 9.35
CA CYS A 162 1.15 -1.83 8.51
C CYS A 162 -0.14 -2.18 9.29
N HIS A 163 -0.41 -3.44 9.60
CA HIS A 163 -1.64 -3.88 10.29
C HIS A 163 -1.44 -4.18 11.77
N VAL A 164 -0.25 -3.88 12.31
CA VAL A 164 0.16 -4.29 13.65
C VAL A 164 0.63 -3.09 14.48
N GLU A 165 0.34 -3.16 15.76
CA GLU A 165 0.81 -2.22 16.78
C GLU A 165 1.79 -2.98 17.69
N VAL A 166 2.94 -2.36 17.95
CA VAL A 166 3.93 -2.80 18.95
C VAL A 166 4.31 -1.64 19.84
N ALA A 167 4.77 -1.91 21.06
CA ALA A 167 5.02 -0.87 22.05
C ALA A 167 6.19 0.03 21.65
N GLU A 168 7.34 -0.59 21.37
CA GLU A 168 8.61 0.11 21.16
C GLU A 168 9.45 -0.63 20.10
N LYS A 169 10.24 0.13 19.35
CA LYS A 169 11.22 -0.38 18.41
C LYS A 169 12.55 0.33 18.55
N HIS A 170 13.63 -0.44 18.45
CA HIS A 170 14.98 0.08 18.21
C HIS A 170 15.45 -0.33 16.82
N TRP A 171 16.05 0.63 16.13
CA TRP A 171 16.66 0.46 14.82
C TRP A 171 18.16 0.65 14.94
N LEU A 172 18.91 -0.36 14.53
CA LEU A 172 20.36 -0.35 14.52
C LEU A 172 20.83 -0.36 13.07
N TYR A 173 21.78 0.50 12.73
CA TYR A 173 22.29 0.66 11.36
C TYR A 173 23.77 0.27 11.29
N PRO A 174 24.09 -0.98 10.88
CA PRO A 174 25.45 -1.37 10.58
C PRO A 174 26.08 -0.49 9.49
N PRO A 175 27.41 -0.27 9.51
CA PRO A 175 28.10 0.47 8.47
C PRO A 175 28.09 -0.29 7.13
N ASP A 176 28.41 0.42 6.06
CA ASP A 176 28.56 -0.16 4.73
C ASP A 176 29.79 -1.06 4.68
N GLU A 177 29.68 -2.24 4.07
CA GLU A 177 30.74 -3.25 4.02
C GLU A 177 31.00 -3.63 2.56
N GLY A 178 32.27 -3.52 2.11
CA GLY A 178 32.65 -3.93 0.75
C GLY A 178 31.91 -3.18 -0.38
N GLY A 179 31.54 -1.91 -0.14
CA GLY A 179 30.78 -1.09 -1.09
C GLY A 179 29.28 -1.40 -1.14
N ARG A 180 28.77 -2.23 -0.21
CA ARG A 180 27.35 -2.54 -0.07
C ARG A 180 26.75 -1.82 1.13
N PRO A 181 25.53 -1.26 1.02
CA PRO A 181 24.86 -0.66 2.16
C PRO A 181 24.68 -1.64 3.32
N GLY A 182 24.94 -1.20 4.54
CA GLY A 182 24.60 -1.99 5.73
C GLY A 182 23.09 -2.23 5.81
N ILE A 183 22.69 -3.45 6.22
CA ILE A 183 21.28 -3.84 6.32
C ILE A 183 20.76 -3.43 7.72
N PRO A 184 19.77 -2.53 7.82
CA PRO A 184 19.16 -2.14 9.09
C PRO A 184 18.60 -3.34 9.87
N LEU A 185 18.74 -3.29 11.19
CA LEU A 185 18.18 -4.25 12.12
C LEU A 185 17.05 -3.60 12.91
N GLU A 186 15.85 -4.17 12.83
CA GLU A 186 14.70 -3.82 13.67
C GLU A 186 14.69 -4.72 14.91
N PHE A 187 14.52 -4.16 16.09
CA PHE A 187 14.17 -4.90 17.30
C PHE A 187 12.83 -4.38 17.77
N ALA A 188 11.81 -5.23 17.82
CA ALA A 188 10.46 -4.85 18.22
C ALA A 188 10.09 -5.49 19.56
N TYR A 189 9.74 -4.67 20.55
CA TYR A 189 9.39 -5.12 21.89
C TYR A 189 7.87 -5.18 22.12
N GLY A 190 7.45 -6.23 22.80
CA GLY A 190 6.10 -6.42 23.30
C GLY A 190 5.19 -7.21 22.35
N PRO A 191 3.99 -7.56 22.83
CA PRO A 191 3.04 -8.38 22.10
C PRO A 191 2.56 -7.64 20.85
N LEU A 192 2.39 -8.40 19.78
CA LEU A 192 1.87 -7.89 18.52
C LEU A 192 0.35 -7.76 18.63
N LYS A 193 -0.15 -6.52 18.66
CA LYS A 193 -1.59 -6.25 18.61
C LYS A 193 -2.02 -6.06 17.16
N VAL A 194 -2.85 -6.95 16.66
CA VAL A 194 -3.39 -6.85 15.29
C VAL A 194 -4.51 -5.80 15.29
N ASN A 195 -4.35 -4.76 14.48
CA ASN A 195 -5.40 -3.78 14.24
C ASN A 195 -5.85 -3.86 12.77
N PRO A 196 -6.94 -4.59 12.46
CA PRO A 196 -7.34 -4.84 11.08
C PRO A 196 -7.72 -3.55 10.32
N ASP A 197 -8.13 -2.51 11.05
CA ASP A 197 -8.72 -1.27 10.55
C ASP A 197 -7.75 -0.08 10.43
N LYS A 198 -6.53 -0.18 10.99
CA LYS A 198 -5.50 0.85 10.87
C LYS A 198 -4.35 0.36 9.99
N MET A 199 -3.98 1.16 8.99
CA MET A 199 -2.68 1.05 8.33
C MET A 199 -1.72 1.99 9.04
N GLY A 200 -0.77 1.43 9.77
CA GLY A 200 0.28 2.17 10.44
C GLY A 200 1.15 2.92 9.46
N CYS A 201 1.35 4.21 9.74
CA CYS A 201 2.15 5.13 8.93
C CYS A 201 3.57 5.29 9.47
N ASP A 202 3.97 4.56 10.51
CA ASP A 202 5.32 4.64 11.07
C ASP A 202 6.26 3.85 10.15
N LEU A 203 6.74 4.52 9.10
CA LEU A 203 7.80 4.03 8.24
C LEU A 203 9.05 3.75 9.07
N ARG A 204 9.83 2.74 8.66
CA ARG A 204 11.18 2.53 9.17
C ARG A 204 11.97 3.85 9.08
N PRO A 205 12.61 4.33 10.16
CA PRO A 205 13.42 5.54 10.11
C PRO A 205 14.55 5.41 9.08
N ALA A 206 14.99 6.54 8.56
CA ALA A 206 16.20 6.59 7.77
C ALA A 206 17.42 6.44 8.69
N ASN A 207 18.56 6.00 8.14
CA ASN A 207 19.81 5.99 8.90
C ASN A 207 20.16 7.45 9.28
N PRO A 208 20.21 7.80 10.58
CA PRO A 208 20.43 9.17 11.02
C PRO A 208 21.81 9.74 10.64
N ASP A 209 22.80 8.87 10.40
CA ASP A 209 24.13 9.31 9.95
C ASP A 209 24.15 9.69 8.47
N LYS A 210 23.19 9.18 7.69
CA LYS A 210 23.08 9.42 6.24
C LYS A 210 22.03 10.46 5.91
N ILE A 211 20.96 10.55 6.71
CA ILE A 211 19.79 11.37 6.44
C ILE A 211 19.25 11.91 7.76
N ASP A 212 19.06 13.23 7.84
CA ASP A 212 18.42 13.85 9.00
C ASP A 212 16.94 13.42 9.08
N PRO A 213 16.51 12.68 10.12
CA PRO A 213 15.13 12.24 10.26
C PRO A 213 14.12 13.40 10.35
N ALA A 214 14.55 14.58 10.83
CA ALA A 214 13.69 15.77 10.90
C ALA A 214 13.41 16.38 9.52
N SER A 215 14.24 16.08 8.52
CA SER A 215 14.04 16.52 7.13
C SER A 215 12.97 15.70 6.38
N ILE A 216 12.55 14.56 6.95
CA ILE A 216 11.56 13.64 6.37
C ILE A 216 10.24 13.76 7.14
N SER A 217 9.34 14.61 6.66
CA SER A 217 8.00 14.76 7.24
C SER A 217 7.14 13.51 6.96
N CYS A 218 7.07 12.59 7.93
CA CYS A 218 6.14 11.45 7.90
C CYS A 218 4.71 11.80 8.33
N CYS A 219 4.49 12.96 8.94
CA CYS A 219 3.16 13.48 9.30
C CYS A 219 3.10 14.95 8.90
N GLY A 220 2.15 15.29 8.04
CA GLY A 220 1.95 16.65 7.55
C GLY A 220 1.56 17.62 8.66
N THR A 221 2.55 18.32 9.21
CA THR A 221 2.38 19.66 9.77
C THR A 221 3.35 20.58 9.03
N LYS A 222 2.84 21.31 8.03
CA LYS A 222 3.62 22.37 7.39
C LYS A 222 3.72 23.55 8.36
N PRO A 223 4.91 24.11 8.63
CA PRO A 223 5.02 25.51 8.98
C PRO A 223 4.72 26.35 7.73
N VAL A 224 4.00 27.45 7.94
CA VAL A 224 3.72 28.48 6.94
C VAL A 224 5.02 29.23 6.64
N GLY A 225 5.40 29.38 5.37
CA GLY A 225 6.53 30.22 4.98
C GLY A 225 7.01 30.06 3.54
N GLU A 226 6.55 30.99 2.71
CA GLU A 226 7.20 31.54 1.50
C GLU A 226 7.43 30.70 0.23
N SER A 227 6.62 31.09 -0.77
CA SER A 227 6.79 31.02 -2.21
C SER A 227 8.24 31.04 -2.71
N THR A 228 8.60 30.06 -3.54
CA THR A 228 9.31 30.32 -4.80
C THR A 228 8.87 29.32 -5.88
N VAL A 229 8.44 29.91 -7.00
CA VAL A 229 8.19 29.29 -8.30
C VAL A 229 9.48 28.65 -8.85
N HIS A 230 9.41 27.44 -9.43
CA HIS A 230 10.09 27.14 -10.69
C HIS A 230 9.70 25.79 -11.34
N ALA A 231 9.43 25.92 -12.64
CA ALA A 231 9.72 25.00 -13.75
C ALA A 231 8.99 23.64 -13.86
N LEU A 232 8.08 23.63 -14.84
CA LEU A 232 7.42 22.49 -15.46
C LEU A 232 8.43 21.50 -16.07
N GLY A 233 8.51 20.29 -15.50
CA GLY A 233 9.08 19.12 -16.17
C GLY A 233 7.97 18.13 -16.53
N ARG A 234 7.77 17.85 -17.83
CA ARG A 234 6.81 16.84 -18.32
C ARG A 234 7.29 15.43 -17.95
N PRO A 235 6.40 14.52 -17.51
CA PRO A 235 6.78 13.13 -17.27
C PRO A 235 6.95 12.38 -18.60
N VAL A 236 8.00 11.59 -18.68
CA VAL A 236 8.22 10.58 -19.72
C VAL A 236 7.41 9.34 -19.34
N ALA A 237 6.58 8.85 -20.26
CA ALA A 237 5.77 7.67 -20.10
C ALA A 237 6.64 6.40 -20.08
N ALA A 238 6.52 5.60 -19.02
CA ALA A 238 7.02 4.23 -18.98
C ALA A 238 5.85 3.30 -19.30
N GLY A 239 5.90 2.66 -20.46
CA GLY A 239 4.95 1.64 -20.86
C GLY A 239 5.60 0.26 -20.88
N ALA A 240 5.02 -0.68 -20.13
CA ALA A 240 4.90 -2.08 -20.52
C ALA A 240 3.85 -2.77 -19.63
N GLY A 241 2.65 -2.99 -20.17
CA GLY A 241 1.63 -3.91 -19.64
C GLY A 241 0.37 -3.31 -19.02
N ALA A 242 0.30 -2.00 -18.79
CA ALA A 242 -0.74 -1.42 -17.94
C ALA A 242 -1.93 -0.86 -18.77
N GLY A 243 -3.17 -1.22 -18.41
CA GLY A 243 -4.40 -0.79 -19.11
C GLY A 243 -4.61 0.74 -19.11
N TYR A 244 -5.51 1.28 -19.94
CA TYR A 244 -5.65 2.75 -20.08
C TYR A 244 -5.94 3.50 -18.76
N TYR A 245 -6.62 2.83 -17.80
CA TYR A 245 -6.85 3.37 -16.46
C TYR A 245 -5.80 2.82 -15.48
N GLN A 246 -4.96 3.70 -14.94
CA GLN A 246 -3.92 3.40 -13.94
C GLN A 246 -4.40 3.78 -12.54
N PRO A 247 -4.55 2.84 -11.58
CA PRO A 247 -5.04 3.16 -10.24
C PRO A 247 -4.29 4.34 -9.55
N GLN A 248 -3.00 4.49 -9.85
CA GLN A 248 -2.15 5.56 -9.30
C GLN A 248 -2.55 6.97 -9.79
N ASP A 249 -3.19 7.09 -10.95
CA ASP A 249 -3.58 8.39 -11.51
C ASP A 249 -4.68 9.07 -10.69
N LEU A 250 -5.49 8.32 -9.95
CA LEU A 250 -6.46 8.92 -9.01
C LEU A 250 -5.77 9.74 -7.93
N GLY A 251 -4.62 9.28 -7.41
CA GLY A 251 -3.82 10.04 -6.44
C GLY A 251 -3.25 11.34 -7.02
N ARG A 252 -3.18 11.43 -8.34
CA ARG A 252 -2.71 12.60 -9.09
C ARG A 252 -3.85 13.55 -9.47
N PHE A 253 -5.09 13.30 -9.05
CA PHE A 253 -6.23 14.15 -9.40
C PHE A 253 -6.06 15.62 -9.00
N GLY A 254 -5.32 15.93 -7.93
CA GLY A 254 -4.97 17.31 -7.56
C GLY A 254 -4.12 18.05 -8.62
N GLU A 255 -3.45 17.32 -9.51
CA GLU A 255 -2.66 17.90 -10.60
C GLU A 255 -3.52 18.59 -11.67
N ILE A 256 -4.86 18.45 -11.66
CA ILE A 256 -5.74 19.22 -12.58
C ILE A 256 -5.56 20.73 -12.43
N ARG A 257 -5.08 21.18 -11.26
CA ARG A 257 -4.73 22.58 -10.98
C ARG A 257 -3.55 23.09 -11.82
N ARG A 258 -2.72 22.19 -12.36
CA ARG A 258 -1.49 22.53 -13.11
C ARG A 258 -1.76 23.45 -14.29
N ALA A 259 -2.85 23.23 -15.02
CA ALA A 259 -3.18 24.02 -16.21
C ALA A 259 -4.11 25.19 -15.90
N ASN A 260 -5.04 25.03 -14.97
CA ASN A 260 -6.06 26.03 -14.64
C ASN A 260 -6.31 26.08 -13.13
N PRO A 261 -5.50 26.86 -12.37
CA PRO A 261 -5.55 26.81 -10.93
C PRO A 261 -6.85 27.33 -10.33
N GLU A 262 -7.41 28.41 -10.87
CA GLU A 262 -8.66 29.01 -10.40
C GLU A 262 -9.87 28.09 -10.61
N LEU A 263 -9.95 27.42 -11.77
CA LEU A 263 -11.02 26.46 -12.06
C LEU A 263 -10.93 25.24 -11.13
N ALA A 264 -9.72 24.74 -10.87
CA ALA A 264 -9.52 23.63 -9.96
C ALA A 264 -9.88 24.01 -8.51
N GLU A 265 -9.51 25.21 -8.06
CA GLU A 265 -9.88 25.70 -6.73
C GLU A 265 -11.40 25.82 -6.58
N GLY A 266 -12.10 26.41 -7.56
CA GLY A 266 -13.55 26.49 -7.58
C GLY A 266 -14.22 25.10 -7.55
N PHE A 267 -13.69 24.16 -8.33
CA PHE A 267 -14.16 22.77 -8.30
C PHE A 267 -13.95 22.10 -6.94
N PHE A 268 -12.76 22.17 -6.34
CA PHE A 268 -12.49 21.52 -5.06
C PHE A 268 -13.27 22.16 -3.90
N ALA A 269 -13.49 23.48 -3.93
CA ALA A 269 -14.35 24.16 -2.97
C ALA A 269 -15.81 23.68 -3.08
N TYR A 270 -16.35 23.62 -4.30
CA TYR A 270 -17.69 23.09 -4.55
C TYR A 270 -17.80 21.61 -4.15
N TYR A 271 -16.87 20.77 -4.59
CA TYR A 271 -16.84 19.34 -4.29
C TYR A 271 -16.78 19.07 -2.79
N GLY A 272 -15.94 19.81 -2.05
CA GLY A 272 -15.85 19.70 -0.59
C GLY A 272 -17.17 20.06 0.12
N GLN A 273 -17.87 21.09 -0.34
CA GLN A 273 -19.18 21.46 0.19
C GLN A 273 -20.24 20.41 -0.14
N VAL A 274 -20.27 19.90 -1.38
CA VAL A 274 -21.21 18.86 -1.81
C VAL A 274 -21.01 17.57 -1.02
N MET A 275 -19.77 17.15 -0.78
CA MET A 275 -19.44 15.90 -0.09
C MET A 275 -19.39 16.01 1.44
N GLY A 276 -19.45 17.22 2.00
CA GLY A 276 -19.57 17.46 3.44
C GLY A 276 -20.90 16.98 4.03
N GLU A 277 -21.09 17.05 5.35
CA GLU A 277 -22.38 16.75 5.98
C GLU A 277 -23.40 17.86 5.73
N GLY A 278 -24.68 17.48 5.68
CA GLY A 278 -25.80 18.42 5.57
C GLY A 278 -27.11 17.72 5.87
N LYS A 279 -28.14 17.97 5.05
CA LYS A 279 -29.41 17.22 5.14
C LYS A 279 -29.25 15.74 4.84
N LEU A 280 -28.28 15.39 4.02
CA LEU A 280 -27.77 14.03 3.84
C LEU A 280 -26.45 13.89 4.60
N THR A 281 -26.30 12.76 5.26
CA THR A 281 -25.08 12.31 5.91
C THR A 281 -23.98 12.03 4.89
N ARG A 282 -22.71 11.98 5.33
CA ARG A 282 -21.59 11.55 4.49
C ARG A 282 -21.79 10.14 3.92
N ARG A 283 -22.40 9.24 4.72
CA ARG A 283 -22.71 7.86 4.31
C ARG A 283 -23.67 7.85 3.12
N GLU A 284 -24.78 8.57 3.22
CA GLU A 284 -25.78 8.64 2.13
C GLU A 284 -25.19 9.25 0.87
N LYS A 285 -24.43 10.34 0.99
CA LYS A 285 -23.75 10.96 -0.16
C LYS A 285 -22.73 10.04 -0.81
N ALA A 286 -21.99 9.25 -0.03
CA ALA A 286 -21.04 8.27 -0.55
C ALA A 286 -21.76 7.11 -1.28
N LEU A 287 -22.92 6.65 -0.80
CA LEU A 287 -23.74 5.64 -1.50
C LEU A 287 -24.28 6.18 -2.83
N ILE A 288 -24.77 7.42 -2.84
CA ILE A 288 -25.19 8.11 -4.08
C ILE A 288 -24.01 8.19 -5.06
N ALA A 289 -22.82 8.58 -4.56
CA ALA A 289 -21.65 8.70 -5.39
C ALA A 289 -21.14 7.35 -5.94
N LEU A 290 -21.25 6.27 -5.17
CA LEU A 290 -20.98 4.91 -5.66
C LEU A 290 -21.94 4.52 -6.79
N ALA A 291 -23.24 4.77 -6.61
CA ALA A 291 -24.25 4.51 -7.65
C ALA A 291 -23.95 5.29 -8.95
N VAL A 292 -23.63 6.59 -8.83
CA VAL A 292 -23.22 7.43 -9.97
C VAL A 292 -21.94 6.91 -10.64
N SER A 293 -20.98 6.43 -9.85
CA SER A 293 -19.72 5.87 -10.36
C SER A 293 -19.93 4.65 -11.25
N HIS A 294 -20.86 3.76 -10.88
CA HIS A 294 -21.26 2.62 -11.71
C HIS A 294 -22.06 3.05 -12.94
N ALA A 295 -23.01 3.98 -12.79
CA ALA A 295 -23.81 4.49 -13.90
C ALA A 295 -22.94 5.15 -14.99
N LEU A 296 -21.90 5.90 -14.58
CA LEU A 296 -20.94 6.55 -15.49
C LEU A 296 -19.72 5.69 -15.82
N LYS A 297 -19.64 4.47 -15.28
CA LYS A 297 -18.56 3.50 -15.53
C LYS A 297 -17.16 4.07 -15.25
N CYS A 298 -17.02 4.86 -14.19
CA CYS A 298 -15.75 5.48 -13.79
C CYS A 298 -14.96 4.52 -12.86
N PRO A 299 -13.91 3.83 -13.32
CA PRO A 299 -13.18 2.86 -12.49
C PRO A 299 -12.53 3.51 -11.26
N TYR A 300 -11.95 4.72 -11.41
CA TYR A 300 -11.39 5.47 -10.29
C TYR A 300 -12.43 5.84 -9.22
N CYS A 301 -13.64 6.19 -9.66
CA CYS A 301 -14.71 6.61 -8.78
C CYS A 301 -15.30 5.41 -8.04
N ILE A 302 -15.45 4.27 -8.73
CA ILE A 302 -15.88 3.00 -8.13
C ILE A 302 -14.93 2.62 -6.99
N ASP A 303 -13.62 2.60 -7.24
CA ASP A 303 -12.61 2.29 -6.23
C ASP A 303 -12.64 3.27 -5.04
N SER A 304 -12.63 4.58 -5.32
CA SER A 304 -12.66 5.64 -4.31
C SER A 304 -13.87 5.54 -3.37
N TYR A 305 -15.08 5.39 -3.92
CA TYR A 305 -16.30 5.35 -3.11
C TYR A 305 -16.53 4.00 -2.43
N THR A 306 -16.10 2.89 -3.05
CA THR A 306 -16.11 1.57 -2.39
C THR A 306 -15.21 1.58 -1.16
N THR A 307 -13.98 2.07 -1.30
CA THR A 307 -13.03 2.24 -0.18
C THR A 307 -13.58 3.18 0.89
N SER A 308 -14.20 4.29 0.50
CA SER A 308 -14.77 5.26 1.44
C SER A 308 -15.94 4.67 2.24
N LEU A 309 -16.85 3.95 1.57
CA LEU A 309 -18.00 3.30 2.21
C LEU A 309 -17.57 2.15 3.14
N HIS A 310 -16.56 1.39 2.74
CA HIS A 310 -15.98 0.35 3.59
C HIS A 310 -15.40 0.93 4.90
N LYS A 311 -14.67 2.06 4.81
CA LYS A 311 -14.15 2.78 5.99
C LYS A 311 -15.28 3.31 6.90
N MET A 312 -16.43 3.65 6.32
CA MET A 312 -17.64 4.06 7.06
C MET A 312 -18.45 2.88 7.61
N LYS A 313 -17.94 1.64 7.50
CA LYS A 313 -18.59 0.40 7.95
C LYS A 313 -19.96 0.15 7.30
N VAL A 314 -20.15 0.65 6.08
CA VAL A 314 -21.29 0.27 5.23
C VAL A 314 -21.06 -1.15 4.74
N SER A 315 -22.08 -2.01 4.85
CA SER A 315 -21.98 -3.40 4.45
C SER A 315 -21.92 -3.55 2.92
N GLU A 316 -21.34 -4.67 2.45
CA GLU A 316 -21.35 -5.02 1.03
C GLU A 316 -22.77 -5.14 0.48
N ALA A 317 -23.71 -5.64 1.28
CA ALA A 317 -25.13 -5.72 0.91
C ALA A 317 -25.73 -4.33 0.62
N GLU A 318 -25.50 -3.35 1.50
CA GLU A 318 -25.98 -1.97 1.29
C GLU A 318 -25.33 -1.31 0.07
N MET A 319 -24.04 -1.57 -0.19
CA MET A 319 -23.37 -1.08 -1.40
C MET A 319 -23.93 -1.75 -2.67
N SER A 320 -24.18 -3.05 -2.61
CA SER A 320 -24.77 -3.83 -3.71
C SER A 320 -26.17 -3.32 -4.06
N GLU A 321 -26.99 -2.99 -3.06
CA GLU A 321 -28.30 -2.35 -3.31
C GLU A 321 -28.16 -1.04 -4.10
N ALA A 322 -27.19 -0.18 -3.76
CA ALA A 322 -26.94 1.05 -4.52
C ALA A 322 -26.51 0.77 -5.97
N VAL A 323 -25.70 -0.27 -6.22
CA VAL A 323 -25.31 -0.71 -7.57
C VAL A 323 -26.49 -1.26 -8.36
N HIS A 324 -27.38 -2.03 -7.72
CA HIS A 324 -28.61 -2.51 -8.34
C HIS A 324 -29.57 -1.36 -8.68
N VAL A 325 -29.70 -0.35 -7.82
CA VAL A 325 -30.46 0.88 -8.12
C VAL A 325 -29.89 1.57 -9.37
N ALA A 326 -28.58 1.76 -9.45
CA ALA A 326 -27.93 2.35 -10.63
C ALA A 326 -28.19 1.52 -11.91
N SER A 327 -28.12 0.19 -11.79
CA SER A 327 -28.33 -0.74 -12.91
C SER A 327 -29.76 -0.72 -13.43
N ALA A 328 -30.74 -0.72 -12.52
CA ALA A 328 -32.16 -0.62 -12.87
C ALA A 328 -32.48 0.70 -13.58
N MET A 329 -31.92 1.82 -13.10
CA MET A 329 -32.06 3.12 -13.75
C MET A 329 -31.45 3.12 -15.16
N ALA A 330 -30.23 2.62 -15.33
CA ALA A 330 -29.57 2.56 -16.63
C ALA A 330 -30.36 1.73 -17.65
N ALA A 331 -30.87 0.57 -17.24
CA ALA A 331 -31.71 -0.28 -18.08
C ALA A 331 -33.04 0.41 -18.44
N GLY A 332 -33.73 0.97 -17.44
CA GLY A 332 -35.01 1.66 -17.63
C GLY A 332 -34.91 2.88 -18.55
N ILE A 333 -33.85 3.68 -18.41
CA ILE A 333 -33.57 4.83 -19.30
C ILE A 333 -33.40 4.34 -20.74
N SER A 334 -32.62 3.28 -20.97
CA SER A 334 -32.46 2.72 -22.32
C SER A 334 -33.78 2.22 -22.90
N LEU A 335 -34.59 1.53 -22.09
CA LEU A 335 -35.84 0.96 -22.55
C LEU A 335 -36.90 2.02 -22.84
N VAL A 336 -37.02 3.07 -22.03
CA VAL A 336 -38.03 4.11 -22.28
C VAL A 336 -37.77 4.87 -23.60
N HIS A 337 -36.52 4.92 -24.08
CA HIS A 337 -36.23 5.47 -25.42
C HIS A 337 -36.87 4.65 -26.56
N SER A 338 -37.27 3.39 -26.34
CA SER A 338 -38.03 2.63 -27.34
C SER A 338 -39.37 3.29 -27.66
N VAL A 339 -39.95 4.06 -26.75
CA VAL A 339 -41.18 4.84 -27.01
C VAL A 339 -40.95 5.85 -28.13
N GLN A 340 -39.77 6.47 -28.22
CA GLN A 340 -39.45 7.39 -29.32
C GLN A 340 -39.38 6.66 -30.66
N MET A 341 -38.83 5.45 -30.68
CA MET A 341 -38.82 4.59 -31.85
C MET A 341 -40.25 4.17 -32.25
N MET A 342 -41.07 3.74 -31.29
CA MET A 342 -42.48 3.39 -31.50
C MET A 342 -43.26 4.58 -32.11
N ASN A 343 -43.13 5.76 -31.51
CA ASN A 343 -43.73 6.99 -32.04
C ASN A 343 -43.28 7.28 -33.48
N LYS A 344 -42.02 6.97 -33.83
CA LYS A 344 -41.52 7.16 -35.19
C LYS A 344 -42.10 6.13 -36.18
N ILE A 345 -42.26 4.88 -35.76
CA ILE A 345 -42.93 3.84 -36.54
C ILE A 345 -44.37 4.28 -36.83
N ASP A 346 -45.12 4.67 -35.80
CA ASP A 346 -46.51 5.12 -35.95
C ASP A 346 -46.64 6.30 -36.93
N GLN A 347 -45.70 7.25 -36.89
CA GLN A 347 -45.65 8.37 -37.84
C GLN A 347 -45.37 7.92 -39.29
N LEU A 348 -44.48 6.95 -39.48
CA LEU A 348 -44.15 6.43 -40.81
C LEU A 348 -45.33 5.65 -41.39
N ASP A 349 -45.96 4.79 -40.59
CA ASP A 349 -47.12 3.99 -41.01
C ASP A 349 -48.29 4.91 -41.41
N ALA A 350 -48.59 5.94 -40.62
CA ALA A 350 -49.61 6.95 -40.96
C ALA A 350 -49.28 7.71 -42.27
N SER A 351 -47.99 7.94 -42.57
CA SER A 351 -47.57 8.60 -43.82
C SER A 351 -47.62 7.68 -45.05
N HIS A 352 -47.43 6.36 -44.85
CA HIS A 352 -47.58 5.37 -45.91
C HIS A 352 -49.05 5.15 -46.29
N GLU A 353 -49.96 5.19 -45.33
CA GLU A 353 -51.40 5.11 -45.59
C GLU A 353 -51.95 6.34 -46.34
N THR A 354 -51.30 7.50 -46.20
CA THR A 354 -51.71 8.75 -46.87
C THR A 354 -51.02 9.04 -48.22
N GLY A 355 -49.97 8.29 -48.57
CA GLY A 355 -49.13 8.52 -49.77
C GLY A 355 -49.40 7.63 -50.99
N ALA A 356 -50.33 6.66 -50.91
CA ALA A 356 -50.65 5.74 -52.02
C ALA A 356 -51.67 6.32 -53.01
N THR A 357 -51.37 7.50 -53.59
CA THR A 357 -52.04 7.96 -54.82
C THR A 357 -51.02 8.63 -55.75
N LEU A 358 -49.96 7.91 -56.12
CA LEU A 358 -49.18 8.27 -57.31
C LEU A 358 -50.02 7.93 -58.53
N HIS A 359 -50.69 8.96 -59.06
CA HIS A 359 -51.45 8.94 -60.29
C HIS A 359 -50.54 8.50 -61.45
N VAL A 360 -50.68 7.25 -61.89
CA VAL A 360 -50.07 6.77 -63.13
C VAL A 360 -50.88 7.39 -64.28
N GLY A 361 -50.43 8.55 -64.76
CA GLY A 361 -50.95 9.17 -65.98
C GLY A 361 -50.57 8.33 -67.18
N ALA A 362 -51.54 7.57 -67.71
CA ALA A 362 -51.47 6.97 -69.03
C ALA A 362 -51.40 8.10 -70.08
N GLY A 363 -50.27 8.22 -70.77
CA GLY A 363 -50.09 9.10 -71.91
C GLY A 363 -49.64 8.27 -73.10
N SER A 364 -50.60 8.05 -74.00
CA SER A 364 -50.60 7.36 -75.29
C SER A 364 -49.48 7.71 -76.26
#